data_AF-A0A813FVT9-F1
#
_entry.id   AF-A0A813FVT9-F1
#
_cell.length_a   1.000
_cell.length_b   1.000
_cell.length_c   1.000
_cell.angle_alpha   90.00
_cell.angle_beta   90.00
_cell.angle_gamma   90.00
#
_symmetry.space_group_name_H-M   'P 1'
#
loop_
_entity.id
_entity.type
_entity.pdbx_description
1 polymer ?
#
loop_
_entity_poly.entity_id
_entity_poly.type
_entity_poly.pdbx_seq_one_letter_code
_entity_poly.pdbx_strand_id
1 'polypeptide(L)'
;DMMYKLASISLCSNVLGQALIASVVTPPPADGPSYAAFEEERLRTRTEMKEKAKMVTDRLNAIEGVSCQPIEGAMYAFPKVTIKGYVMKKAISLATPADQVYCMEMVDRTGVVTVPGGGFGQKPGTFHFRTTILPDRATLEKVLDRFEQFHKEHPGGWFR
;
A
#
# COMPACT_ATOMS: atom_id res chain seq x y z
N ASP A 1 -16.10 27.60 -21.61
CA ASP A 1 -17.47 27.60 -21.08
C ASP A 1 -17.89 26.42 -20.23
N MET A 2 -17.98 25.19 -20.74
CA MET A 2 -18.56 24.08 -19.94
C MET A 2 -17.79 23.76 -18.64
N MET A 3 -16.45 23.76 -18.69
CA MET A 3 -15.63 23.51 -17.50
C MET A 3 -15.76 24.61 -16.44
N TYR A 4 -15.80 25.87 -16.87
CA TYR A 4 -15.99 27.01 -15.97
C TYR A 4 -17.38 26.97 -15.33
N LYS A 5 -18.43 26.69 -16.13
CA LYS A 5 -19.79 26.50 -15.64
C LYS A 5 -19.89 25.36 -14.62
N LEU A 6 -19.19 24.25 -14.85
CA LEU A 6 -19.15 23.13 -13.90
C LEU A 6 -18.42 23.52 -12.60
N ALA A 7 -17.27 24.17 -12.71
CA ALA A 7 -16.46 24.56 -11.55
C ALA A 7 -17.14 25.61 -10.67
N SER A 8 -17.83 26.59 -11.27
CA SER A 8 -18.46 27.68 -10.53
C SER A 8 -19.68 27.25 -9.70
N ILE A 9 -20.26 26.07 -9.96
CA ILE A 9 -21.35 25.50 -9.13
C ILE A 9 -20.90 25.32 -7.68
N SER A 10 -19.62 25.01 -7.46
CA SER A 10 -19.03 24.88 -6.12
C SER A 10 -18.34 26.15 -5.62
N LEU A 11 -18.48 27.28 -6.35
CA LEU A 11 -17.75 28.54 -6.18
C LEU A 11 -16.23 28.39 -6.35
N CYS A 12 -15.55 27.77 -5.40
CA CYS A 12 -14.13 27.44 -5.44
C CYS A 12 -13.77 26.35 -4.41
N SER A 13 -12.55 25.81 -4.49
CA SER A 13 -12.00 24.94 -3.44
C SER A 13 -11.64 25.75 -2.19
N ASN A 14 -11.44 25.08 -1.06
CA ASN A 14 -11.08 25.78 0.18
C ASN A 14 -9.73 26.52 0.05
N VAL A 15 -9.67 27.75 0.57
CA VAL A 15 -8.52 28.65 0.40
C VAL A 15 -7.25 28.10 1.04
N LEU A 16 -7.35 27.38 2.17
CA LEU A 16 -6.18 26.77 2.81
C LEU A 16 -5.52 25.70 1.92
N GLY A 17 -6.33 24.88 1.24
CA GLY A 17 -5.85 23.91 0.26
C GLY A 17 -5.20 24.57 -0.95
N GLN A 18 -5.77 25.69 -1.42
CA GLN A 18 -5.15 26.49 -2.49
C GLN A 18 -3.79 27.05 -2.06
N ALA A 19 -3.70 27.60 -0.84
CA ALA A 19 -2.45 28.11 -0.27
C ALA A 19 -1.41 27.00 -0.07
N LEU A 20 -1.83 25.83 0.42
CA LEU A 20 -0.95 24.66 0.58
C LEU A 20 -0.36 24.22 -0.76
N ILE A 21 -1.19 24.11 -1.81
CA ILE A 21 -0.70 23.75 -3.15
C ILE A 21 0.25 24.82 -3.68
N ALA A 22 -0.02 26.11 -3.46
CA ALA A 22 0.89 27.18 -3.81
C ALA A 22 2.27 27.01 -3.13
N SER A 23 2.32 26.60 -1.86
CA SER A 23 3.57 26.28 -1.15
C SER A 23 4.26 25.02 -1.69
N VAL A 24 3.51 23.98 -2.06
CA VAL A 24 4.08 22.74 -2.62
C VAL A 24 4.76 22.99 -3.97
N VAL A 25 4.17 23.83 -4.83
CA VAL A 25 4.73 24.14 -6.15
C VAL A 25 5.73 25.30 -6.14
N THR A 26 5.87 26.00 -5.01
CA THR A 26 6.79 27.14 -4.83
C THR A 26 7.69 26.90 -3.62
N PRO A 27 8.67 25.98 -3.72
CA PRO A 27 9.58 25.69 -2.62
C PRO A 27 10.42 26.92 -2.24
N PRO A 28 11.07 26.92 -1.06
CA PRO A 28 11.95 28.02 -0.65
C PRO A 28 13.01 28.34 -1.72
N PRO A 29 13.33 29.62 -1.96
CA PRO A 29 14.43 30.01 -2.84
C PRO A 29 15.75 29.42 -2.37
N ALA A 30 16.66 29.06 -3.29
CA ALA A 30 17.94 28.41 -2.96
C ALA A 30 18.85 29.26 -2.05
N ASP A 31 18.72 30.58 -2.12
CA ASP A 31 19.39 31.58 -1.28
C ASP A 31 18.59 31.95 -0.02
N GLY A 32 17.42 31.34 0.17
CA GLY A 32 16.52 31.61 1.29
C GLY A 32 16.96 30.96 2.61
N PRO A 33 16.60 31.55 3.76
CA PRO A 33 17.05 31.09 5.08
C PRO A 33 16.54 29.69 5.45
N SER A 34 15.45 29.21 4.85
CA SER A 34 14.85 27.90 5.12
C SER A 34 15.21 26.80 4.11
N TYR A 35 15.93 27.12 3.04
CA TYR A 35 16.21 26.17 1.95
C TYR A 35 16.98 24.94 2.42
N ALA A 36 18.02 25.14 3.23
CA ALA A 36 18.84 24.05 3.74
C ALA A 36 18.02 23.05 4.56
N ALA A 37 17.19 23.54 5.48
CA ALA A 37 16.31 22.71 6.29
C ALA A 37 15.26 21.98 5.43
N PHE A 38 14.66 22.67 4.47
CA PHE A 38 13.69 22.07 3.54
C PHE A 38 14.31 20.92 2.74
N GLU A 39 15.50 21.11 2.16
CA GLU A 39 16.17 20.06 1.39
C GLU A 39 16.59 18.87 2.25
N GLU A 40 17.06 19.12 3.48
CA GLU A 40 17.38 18.06 4.45
C GLU A 40 16.14 17.22 4.77
N GLU A 41 15.04 17.85 5.16
CA GLU A 41 13.77 17.17 5.50
C GLU A 41 13.21 16.38 4.31
N ARG A 42 13.27 16.96 3.12
CA ARG A 42 12.83 16.34 1.87
C ARG A 42 13.67 15.11 1.53
N LEU A 43 15.00 15.22 1.60
CA LEU A 43 15.91 14.11 1.31
C LEU A 43 15.82 13.01 2.34
N ARG A 44 15.71 13.35 3.63
CA ARG A 44 15.49 12.39 4.71
C ARG A 44 14.22 11.58 4.48
N THR A 45 13.09 12.26 4.28
CA THR A 45 11.79 11.61 4.04
C THR A 45 11.84 10.71 2.80
N ARG A 46 12.44 11.19 1.70
CA ARG A 46 12.60 10.40 0.47
C ARG A 46 13.45 9.14 0.69
N THR A 47 14.54 9.27 1.44
CA THR A 47 15.48 8.17 1.72
C THR A 47 14.80 7.11 2.60
N GLU A 48 14.13 7.53 3.67
CA GLU A 48 13.35 6.63 4.53
C GLU A 48 12.28 5.87 3.74
N MET A 49 11.55 6.54 2.84
CA MET A 49 10.54 5.88 2.00
C MET A 49 11.17 4.88 1.02
N LYS A 50 12.33 5.20 0.43
CA LYS A 50 13.06 4.29 -0.46
C LYS A 50 13.55 3.03 0.29
N GLU A 51 14.05 3.19 1.50
CA GLU A 51 14.50 2.07 2.33
C GLU A 51 13.34 1.17 2.76
N LYS A 52 12.22 1.76 3.19
CA LYS A 52 10.98 1.03 3.51
C LYS A 52 10.42 0.29 2.30
N ALA A 53 10.43 0.93 1.12
CA ALA A 53 10.03 0.33 -0.14
C ALA A 53 10.84 -0.94 -0.44
N LYS A 54 12.17 -0.85 -0.36
CA LYS A 54 13.06 -2.00 -0.55
C LYS A 54 12.80 -3.10 0.48
N MET A 55 12.73 -2.75 1.76
CA MET A 55 12.47 -3.70 2.84
C MET A 55 11.17 -4.49 2.62
N VAL A 56 10.07 -3.80 2.29
CA VAL A 56 8.77 -4.45 2.07
C VAL A 56 8.82 -5.35 0.85
N THR A 57 9.38 -4.90 -0.28
CA THR A 57 9.54 -5.74 -1.47
C THR A 57 10.34 -7.01 -1.16
N ASP A 58 11.50 -6.87 -0.49
CA ASP A 58 12.39 -8.00 -0.19
C ASP A 58 11.71 -9.00 0.76
N ARG A 59 11.08 -8.51 1.84
CA ARG A 59 10.41 -9.35 2.85
C ARG A 59 9.19 -10.06 2.28
N LEU A 60 8.38 -9.40 1.46
CA LEU A 60 7.23 -10.04 0.80
C LEU A 60 7.68 -11.11 -0.21
N ASN A 61 8.77 -10.88 -0.94
CA ASN A 61 9.31 -11.87 -1.88
C ASN A 61 9.98 -13.07 -1.19
N ALA A 62 10.33 -12.96 0.09
CA ALA A 62 10.83 -14.08 0.89
C ALA A 62 9.71 -15.04 1.36
N ILE A 63 8.44 -14.64 1.25
CA ILE A 63 7.29 -15.45 1.66
C ILE A 63 6.90 -16.40 0.53
N GLU A 64 6.83 -17.71 0.82
CA GLU A 64 6.38 -18.71 -0.15
C GLU A 64 4.97 -18.37 -0.67
N GLY A 65 4.82 -18.41 -1.99
CA GLY A 65 3.55 -18.12 -2.65
C GLY A 65 3.23 -16.63 -2.84
N VAL A 66 4.10 -15.73 -2.37
CA VAL A 66 3.98 -14.28 -2.57
C VAL A 66 5.05 -13.80 -3.56
N SER A 67 4.67 -12.88 -4.44
CA SER A 67 5.60 -12.19 -5.34
C SER A 67 5.23 -10.71 -5.43
N CYS A 68 6.19 -9.84 -5.17
CA CYS A 68 6.03 -8.40 -5.17
C CYS A 68 7.01 -7.77 -6.16
N GLN A 69 6.50 -6.92 -7.04
CA GLN A 69 7.36 -6.08 -7.88
C GLN A 69 8.10 -5.04 -7.01
N PRO A 70 9.26 -4.55 -7.46
CA PRO A 70 9.92 -3.42 -6.83
C PRO A 70 9.00 -2.20 -6.75
N ILE A 71 8.97 -1.55 -5.59
CA ILE A 71 8.20 -0.31 -5.40
C ILE A 71 9.10 0.86 -5.84
N GLU A 72 8.90 1.32 -7.07
CA GLU A 72 9.70 2.41 -7.65
C GLU A 72 9.22 3.81 -7.21
N GLY A 73 7.99 3.92 -6.68
CA GLY A 73 7.40 5.17 -6.23
C GLY A 73 6.07 4.99 -5.52
N ALA A 74 5.40 6.11 -5.22
CA ALA A 74 4.19 6.18 -4.40
C ALA A 74 4.41 5.58 -2.99
N MET A 75 3.37 4.95 -2.42
CA MET A 75 3.31 4.55 -1.01
C MET A 75 2.78 3.13 -0.80
N TYR A 76 2.65 2.34 -1.88
CA TYR A 76 1.93 1.07 -1.86
C TYR A 76 2.71 -0.04 -2.54
N ALA A 77 2.57 -1.25 -2.00
CA ALA A 77 2.93 -2.49 -2.65
C ALA A 77 1.66 -3.18 -3.16
N PHE A 78 1.75 -3.90 -4.28
CA PHE A 78 0.67 -4.72 -4.82
C PHE A 78 1.13 -6.16 -5.09
N PRO A 79 1.52 -6.91 -4.04
CA PRO A 79 1.96 -8.28 -4.17
C PRO A 79 0.89 -9.19 -4.77
N LYS A 80 1.33 -10.10 -5.63
CA LYS A 80 0.56 -11.27 -6.06
C LYS A 80 0.70 -12.35 -5.00
N VAL A 81 -0.41 -12.96 -4.63
CA VAL A 81 -0.45 -14.11 -3.73
C VAL A 81 -1.06 -15.31 -4.45
N THR A 82 -0.44 -16.47 -4.28
CA THR A 82 -0.93 -17.73 -4.84
C THR A 82 -1.99 -18.29 -3.91
N ILE A 83 -3.27 -18.18 -4.24
CA ILE A 83 -4.36 -18.68 -3.39
C ILE A 83 -4.87 -20.03 -3.89
N LYS A 84 -4.84 -21.06 -3.03
CA LYS A 84 -5.33 -22.42 -3.28
C LYS A 84 -6.00 -23.00 -2.02
N GLY A 85 -6.28 -24.30 -2.01
CA GLY A 85 -6.63 -25.03 -0.79
C GLY A 85 -7.84 -24.47 -0.04
N TYR A 86 -7.67 -24.30 1.28
CA TYR A 86 -8.71 -23.83 2.20
C TYR A 86 -9.32 -22.49 1.77
N VAL A 87 -8.50 -21.48 1.44
CA VAL A 87 -9.00 -20.14 1.09
C VAL A 87 -9.86 -20.19 -0.16
N MET A 88 -9.44 -20.95 -1.17
CA MET A 88 -10.22 -21.12 -2.41
C MET A 88 -11.55 -21.83 -2.15
N LYS A 89 -11.56 -22.89 -1.34
CA LYS A 89 -12.79 -23.59 -0.96
C LYS A 89 -13.74 -22.68 -0.19
N LYS A 90 -13.22 -21.91 0.76
CA LYS A 90 -13.99 -20.93 1.54
C LYS A 90 -14.57 -19.84 0.65
N ALA A 91 -13.77 -19.29 -0.27
CA ALA A 91 -14.20 -18.33 -1.27
C ALA A 91 -15.39 -18.83 -2.09
N ILE A 92 -15.31 -20.06 -2.60
CA ILE A 92 -16.41 -20.71 -3.35
C ILE A 92 -17.64 -20.87 -2.45
N SER A 93 -17.49 -21.40 -1.23
CA SER A 93 -18.62 -21.63 -0.32
C SER A 93 -19.35 -20.36 0.10
N LEU A 94 -18.62 -19.24 0.20
CA LEU A 94 -19.15 -17.93 0.59
C LEU A 94 -19.53 -17.06 -0.62
N ALA A 95 -19.40 -17.59 -1.85
CA ALA A 95 -19.56 -16.82 -3.09
C ALA A 95 -18.80 -15.47 -3.06
N THR A 96 -17.59 -15.46 -2.49
CA THR A 96 -16.78 -14.27 -2.23
C THR A 96 -15.43 -14.40 -2.96
N PRO A 97 -14.86 -13.31 -3.53
CA PRO A 97 -13.54 -13.35 -4.15
C PRO A 97 -12.45 -13.88 -3.21
N ALA A 98 -11.54 -14.70 -3.73
CA ALA A 98 -10.56 -15.41 -2.90
C ALA A 98 -9.54 -14.49 -2.22
N ASP A 99 -9.17 -13.39 -2.87
CA ASP A 99 -8.34 -12.33 -2.28
C ASP A 99 -9.06 -11.56 -1.16
N GLN A 100 -10.37 -11.38 -1.25
CA GLN A 100 -11.17 -10.83 -0.16
C GLN A 100 -11.18 -11.77 1.05
N VAL A 101 -11.42 -13.08 0.85
CA VAL A 101 -11.33 -14.06 1.94
C VAL A 101 -9.94 -14.08 2.57
N TYR A 102 -8.89 -14.03 1.76
CA TYR A 102 -7.51 -13.95 2.23
C TYR A 102 -7.25 -12.71 3.10
N CYS A 103 -7.68 -11.51 2.65
CA CYS A 103 -7.51 -10.28 3.43
C CYS A 103 -8.31 -10.32 4.74
N MET A 104 -9.50 -10.93 4.74
CA MET A 104 -10.30 -11.10 5.96
C MET A 104 -9.61 -12.04 6.96
N GLU A 105 -9.12 -13.20 6.51
CA GLU A 105 -8.38 -14.11 7.39
C GLU A 105 -7.12 -13.46 7.95
N MET A 106 -6.45 -12.61 7.17
CA MET A 106 -5.27 -11.87 7.61
C MET A 106 -5.59 -10.90 8.74
N VAL A 107 -6.62 -10.07 8.58
CA VAL A 107 -7.00 -9.11 9.64
C VAL A 107 -7.53 -9.84 10.88
N ASP A 108 -8.35 -10.87 10.72
CA ASP A 108 -8.96 -11.60 11.84
C ASP A 108 -7.91 -12.28 12.72
N ARG A 109 -6.80 -12.74 12.14
CA ARG A 109 -5.75 -13.48 12.88
C ARG A 109 -4.61 -12.60 13.35
N THR A 110 -4.26 -11.58 12.59
CA THR A 110 -3.04 -10.79 12.84
C THR A 110 -3.31 -9.33 13.21
N GLY A 111 -4.54 -8.86 12.99
CA GLY A 111 -4.90 -7.45 13.06
C GLY A 111 -4.32 -6.59 11.93
N VAL A 112 -3.64 -7.19 10.94
CA VAL A 112 -3.08 -6.45 9.80
C VAL A 112 -4.16 -6.26 8.73
N VAL A 113 -4.46 -5.01 8.42
CA VAL A 113 -5.46 -4.65 7.40
C VAL A 113 -4.80 -4.48 6.04
N THR A 114 -5.29 -5.24 5.06
CA THR A 114 -4.94 -5.10 3.64
C THR A 114 -6.19 -4.87 2.81
N VAL A 115 -6.02 -4.38 1.58
CA VAL A 115 -7.14 -4.20 0.63
C VAL A 115 -7.07 -5.28 -0.45
N PRO A 116 -8.14 -6.04 -0.71
CA PRO A 116 -8.12 -7.09 -1.73
C PRO A 116 -7.95 -6.52 -3.15
N GLY A 117 -7.22 -7.25 -3.99
CA GLY A 117 -6.86 -6.85 -5.35
C GLY A 117 -8.05 -6.68 -6.29
N GLY A 118 -9.12 -7.45 -6.10
CA GLY A 118 -10.32 -7.43 -6.93
C GLY A 118 -10.97 -6.05 -7.03
N GLY A 119 -10.88 -5.23 -5.98
CA GLY A 119 -11.39 -3.85 -5.99
C GLY A 119 -10.62 -2.89 -6.91
N PHE A 120 -9.41 -3.25 -7.34
CA PHE A 120 -8.56 -2.48 -8.25
C PHE A 120 -8.62 -2.97 -9.71
N GLY A 121 -9.30 -4.11 -9.94
CA GLY A 121 -9.14 -4.88 -11.16
C GLY A 121 -7.81 -5.67 -11.16
N GLN A 122 -7.87 -6.91 -11.61
CA GLN A 122 -6.69 -7.78 -11.72
C GLN A 122 -6.90 -8.80 -12.83
N LYS A 123 -5.79 -9.38 -13.33
CA LYS A 123 -5.86 -10.40 -14.38
C LYS A 123 -6.68 -11.61 -13.88
N PRO A 124 -7.59 -12.18 -14.71
CA PRO A 124 -8.32 -13.38 -14.35
C PRO A 124 -7.39 -14.52 -13.90
N GLY A 125 -7.76 -15.19 -12.81
CA GLY A 125 -6.96 -16.27 -12.20
C GLY A 125 -5.75 -15.81 -11.40
N THR A 126 -5.57 -14.51 -11.17
CA THR A 126 -4.55 -13.96 -10.28
C THR A 126 -5.19 -13.26 -9.10
N PHE A 127 -4.48 -13.26 -7.96
CA PHE A 127 -4.96 -12.67 -6.71
C PHE A 127 -3.88 -11.77 -6.14
N HIS A 128 -4.28 -10.60 -5.68
CA HIS A 128 -3.39 -9.60 -5.12
C HIS A 128 -3.99 -9.00 -3.86
N PHE A 129 -3.16 -8.30 -3.11
CA PHE A 129 -3.61 -7.39 -2.08
C PHE A 129 -2.75 -6.12 -2.10
N ARG A 130 -3.30 -4.99 -1.66
CA ARG A 130 -2.57 -3.75 -1.46
C ARG A 130 -2.16 -3.62 0.00
N THR A 131 -0.89 -3.31 0.23
CA THR A 131 -0.36 -2.88 1.53
C THR A 131 0.42 -1.58 1.38
N THR A 132 0.77 -0.91 2.48
CA THR A 132 1.43 0.40 2.48
C THR A 132 2.81 0.35 3.12
N ILE A 133 3.69 1.28 2.72
CA ILE A 133 5.00 1.50 3.32
C ILE A 133 5.02 2.71 4.28
N LEU A 134 3.84 3.26 4.60
CA LEU A 134 3.71 4.47 5.42
C LEU A 134 4.08 4.33 6.90
N PRO A 135 3.82 3.19 7.59
CA PRO A 135 4.22 3.05 8.99
C PRO A 135 5.70 3.34 9.23
N ASP A 136 6.05 3.70 10.46
CA ASP A 136 7.44 3.79 10.87
C ASP A 136 8.13 2.42 10.72
N ARG A 137 9.47 2.42 10.66
CA ARG A 137 10.27 1.22 10.40
C ARG A 137 9.98 0.08 11.39
N ALA A 138 9.87 0.38 12.68
CA ALA A 138 9.66 -0.63 13.71
C ALA A 138 8.26 -1.23 13.64
N THR A 139 7.25 -0.41 13.35
CA THR A 139 5.89 -0.90 13.10
C THR A 139 5.81 -1.75 11.83
N LEU A 140 6.49 -1.31 10.76
CA LEU A 140 6.51 -2.01 9.48
C LEU A 140 7.18 -3.39 9.58
N GLU A 141 8.28 -3.49 10.34
CA GLU A 141 8.94 -4.78 10.64
C GLU A 141 7.98 -5.74 11.33
N LYS A 142 7.27 -5.29 12.38
CA LYS A 142 6.26 -6.11 13.08
C LYS A 142 5.11 -6.54 12.18
N VAL A 143 4.66 -5.66 11.28
CA VAL A 143 3.62 -5.99 10.31
C VAL A 143 4.12 -7.10 9.37
N LEU A 144 5.34 -6.99 8.85
CA LEU A 144 5.95 -8.00 7.98
C LEU A 144 6.18 -9.34 8.70
N ASP A 145 6.56 -9.31 9.98
CA ASP A 145 6.68 -10.53 10.80
C ASP A 145 5.33 -11.23 10.93
N ARG A 146 4.24 -10.47 11.14
CA ARG A 146 2.87 -11.02 11.18
C ARG A 146 2.43 -11.57 9.83
N PHE A 147 2.80 -10.94 8.72
CA PHE A 147 2.57 -11.48 7.38
C PHE A 147 3.25 -12.83 7.21
N GLU A 148 4.53 -12.92 7.55
CA GLU A 148 5.28 -14.19 7.45
C GLU A 148 4.67 -15.27 8.34
N GLN A 149 4.34 -14.92 9.58
CA GLN A 149 3.77 -15.86 10.54
C GLN A 149 2.40 -16.36 10.07
N PHE A 150 1.56 -15.46 9.56
CA PHE A 150 0.29 -15.81 8.93
C PHE A 150 0.50 -16.88 7.87
N HIS A 151 1.48 -16.74 6.97
CA HIS A 151 1.73 -17.73 5.92
C HIS A 151 2.30 -19.07 6.44
N LYS A 152 3.01 -19.07 7.57
CA LYS A 152 3.66 -20.26 8.18
C LYS A 152 2.71 -21.14 9.01
N GLU A 153 1.71 -20.55 9.68
CA GLU A 153 0.96 -21.22 10.76
C GLU A 153 -0.11 -22.25 10.37
N HIS A 154 -0.38 -22.55 9.09
CA HIS A 154 -1.50 -23.44 8.74
C HIS A 154 -1.09 -24.91 8.54
N PRO A 155 -1.53 -25.85 9.41
CA PRO A 155 -1.33 -27.29 9.19
C PRO A 155 -2.18 -27.71 7.98
N GLY A 156 -1.51 -28.01 6.86
CA GLY A 156 -2.16 -28.30 5.57
C GLY A 156 -1.92 -27.25 4.49
N GLY A 157 -1.34 -26.10 4.85
CA GLY A 157 -0.97 -25.00 3.94
C GLY A 157 -2.16 -24.14 3.49
N TRP A 158 -2.06 -22.82 3.64
CA TRP A 158 -3.04 -21.87 3.05
C TRP A 158 -3.20 -22.05 1.54
N PHE A 159 -2.19 -22.64 0.91
CA PHE A 159 -1.97 -22.67 -0.52
C PHE A 159 -1.68 -24.09 -1.06
N ARG A 160 -1.89 -25.14 -0.23
CA ARG A 160 -1.82 -26.55 -0.64
C ARG A 160 -3.21 -27.19 -0.64
#